data_AF-A0A0G9EXS9-F1
#
_entry.id   AF-A0A0G9EXS9-F1
#
_cell.length_a   1.000
_cell.length_b   1.000
_cell.length_c   1.000
_cell.angle_alpha   90.00
_cell.angle_beta   90.00
_cell.angle_gamma   90.00
#
_symmetry.space_group_name_H-M   'P 1'
#
loop_
_entity.id
_entity.type
_entity.pdbx_description
1 polymer ?
#
loop_
_entity_poly.entity_id
_entity_poly.type
_entity_poly.pdbx_seq_one_letter_code
_entity_poly.pdbx_strand_id
1 'polypeptide(L)'
;MIDGGTIRPIYNIPIEMLGLNSHAREKSAYDYVIDANLRAMVESATGSSLLIQQVTGSGTTASLANPHRANLLFRVVFKDGSYVGVIVDVNQANGKSEPGSERAAAGQSIPKQASELSGTWTNNGGDNLAPMVALMQRLGGTVSDAGSAGAGGTITAIVCVAQHCTVARSAS
;
A
#
# COMPACT_ATOMS: atom_id res chain seq x y z
N MET A 1 6.50 -35.24 -0.17
CA MET A 1 6.67 -34.33 0.99
C MET A 1 5.73 -33.17 0.76
N ILE A 2 4.64 -33.07 1.53
CA ILE A 2 3.81 -31.87 1.55
C ILE A 2 4.60 -30.91 2.42
N ASP A 3 5.31 -29.98 1.78
CA ASP A 3 6.04 -28.94 2.47
C ASP A 3 5.00 -28.09 3.21
N GLY A 4 5.08 -28.12 4.55
CA GLY A 4 4.14 -27.48 5.46
C GLY A 4 4.31 -25.97 5.39
N GLY A 5 3.87 -25.36 4.27
CA GLY A 5 3.82 -23.93 4.09
C GLY A 5 3.01 -23.33 5.21
N THR A 6 3.70 -22.66 6.14
CA THR A 6 3.07 -21.98 7.26
C THR A 6 2.24 -20.86 6.65
N ILE A 7 0.94 -21.08 6.48
CA ILE A 7 0.00 -20.06 5.99
C ILE A 7 0.10 -18.89 6.98
N ARG A 8 0.76 -17.81 6.57
CA ARG A 8 0.77 -16.57 7.35
C ARG A 8 -0.62 -15.96 7.20
N PRO A 9 -1.42 -15.86 8.27
CA PRO A 9 -2.73 -15.24 8.17
C PRO A 9 -2.57 -13.76 7.80
N ILE A 10 -3.37 -13.32 6.83
CA ILE A 10 -3.47 -11.92 6.42
C ILE A 10 -4.73 -11.33 7.04
N TYR A 11 -4.57 -10.26 7.81
CA TYR A 11 -5.68 -9.54 8.43
C TYR A 11 -5.87 -8.20 7.71
N ASN A 12 -7.07 -7.96 7.19
CA ASN A 12 -7.40 -6.66 6.62
C ASN A 12 -7.76 -5.69 7.76
N ILE A 13 -6.95 -4.65 7.93
CA ILE A 13 -7.08 -3.65 8.98
C ILE A 13 -7.46 -2.33 8.32
N PRO A 14 -8.72 -1.88 8.42
CA PRO A 14 -9.10 -0.52 8.03
C PRO A 14 -8.25 0.52 8.77
N ILE A 15 -7.81 1.57 8.08
CA ILE A 15 -6.99 2.65 8.66
C ILE A 15 -7.67 3.30 9.88
N GLU A 16 -8.99 3.26 9.96
CA GLU A 16 -9.79 3.76 11.07
C GLU A 16 -9.55 2.99 12.38
N MET A 17 -9.18 1.70 12.29
CA MET A 17 -8.88 0.87 13.46
C MET A 17 -7.54 1.20 14.11
N LEU A 18 -6.65 1.90 13.39
CA LEU A 18 -5.31 2.22 13.89
C LEU A 18 -5.30 3.36 14.92
N GLY A 19 -6.44 4.02 15.18
CA GLY A 19 -6.52 5.10 16.17
C GLY A 19 -5.70 6.34 15.82
N LEU A 20 -5.34 6.52 14.55
CA LEU A 20 -4.56 7.66 14.07
C LEU A 20 -5.38 8.95 14.05
N ASN A 21 -4.70 10.09 14.00
CA ASN A 21 -5.35 11.40 13.86
C ASN A 21 -6.16 11.50 12.56
N SER A 22 -7.12 12.44 12.50
CA SER A 22 -8.00 12.61 11.33
C SER A 22 -7.21 12.82 10.04
N HIS A 23 -6.14 13.61 10.08
CA HIS A 23 -5.32 13.88 8.89
C HIS A 23 -4.71 12.61 8.30
N ALA A 24 -4.13 11.74 9.13
CA ALA A 24 -3.52 10.48 8.70
C ALA A 24 -4.54 9.45 8.18
N ARG A 25 -5.79 9.50 8.67
CA ARG A 25 -6.87 8.60 8.21
C ARG A 25 -7.46 8.96 6.85
N GLU A 26 -7.30 10.20 6.41
CA GLU A 26 -7.72 10.63 5.06
C GLU A 26 -6.64 10.37 3.98
N LYS A 27 -5.52 9.76 4.36
CA LYS A 27 -4.40 9.47 3.45
C LYS A 27 -4.61 8.19 2.67
N SER A 28 -3.80 8.01 1.63
CA SER A 28 -3.77 6.83 0.77
C SER A 28 -2.43 6.07 0.90
N ALA A 29 -2.33 4.90 0.27
CA ALA A 29 -1.06 4.21 0.10
C ALA A 29 -0.06 5.03 -0.72
N TYR A 30 -0.51 5.95 -1.58
CA TYR A 30 0.38 6.88 -2.29
C TYR A 30 1.06 7.86 -1.31
N ASP A 31 0.30 8.42 -0.36
CA ASP A 31 0.84 9.28 0.69
C ASP A 31 1.79 8.50 1.60
N TYR A 32 1.44 7.26 1.94
CA TYR A 32 2.26 6.38 2.78
C TYR A 32 3.66 6.15 2.22
N VAL A 33 3.76 6.01 0.89
CA VAL A 33 5.04 5.82 0.21
C VAL A 33 5.96 7.04 0.33
N ILE A 34 5.41 8.25 0.28
CA ILE A 34 6.17 9.50 0.22
C ILE A 34 6.38 10.17 1.58
N ASP A 35 5.55 9.85 2.57
CA ASP A 35 5.55 10.47 3.89
C ASP A 35 6.07 9.48 4.94
N ALA A 36 7.34 9.66 5.32
CA ALA A 36 7.99 8.85 6.34
C ALA A 36 7.32 8.96 7.73
N ASN A 37 6.69 10.09 8.05
CA ASN A 37 5.98 10.26 9.32
C ASN A 37 4.68 9.46 9.30
N LEU A 38 3.93 9.50 8.19
CA LEU A 38 2.73 8.66 8.01
C LEU A 38 3.09 7.18 8.12
N ARG A 39 4.16 6.75 7.45
CA ARG A 39 4.66 5.38 7.54
C ARG A 39 4.98 4.99 8.98
N ALA A 40 5.75 5.81 9.69
CA ALA A 40 6.10 5.55 11.09
C ALA A 40 4.87 5.48 12.00
N MET A 41 3.86 6.36 11.80
CA MET A 41 2.61 6.33 12.56
C MET A 41 1.85 5.01 12.35
N VAL A 42 1.72 4.56 11.10
CA VAL A 42 1.02 3.31 10.76
C VAL A 42 1.80 2.09 11.26
N GLU A 43 3.12 2.04 11.07
CA GLU A 43 3.98 0.97 11.59
C GLU A 43 3.91 0.86 13.11
N SER A 44 3.94 2.00 13.81
CA SER A 44 3.78 2.03 15.26
C SER A 44 2.38 1.59 15.70
N ALA A 45 1.33 2.02 15.03
CA ALA A 45 -0.04 1.68 15.39
C ALA A 45 -0.37 0.20 15.12
N THR A 46 0.15 -0.35 14.03
CA THR A 46 -0.03 -1.77 13.67
C THR A 46 0.70 -2.72 14.64
N GLY A 47 1.83 -2.29 15.19
CA GLY A 47 2.55 -3.00 16.26
C GLY A 47 1.87 -2.95 17.64
N SER A 48 0.83 -2.11 17.82
CA SER A 48 0.17 -1.94 19.12
C SER A 48 -0.42 -3.26 19.64
N SER A 49 -0.07 -3.62 20.87
CA SER A 49 -0.59 -4.82 21.53
C SER A 49 -2.12 -4.82 21.63
N LEU A 50 -2.75 -3.64 21.80
CA LEU A 50 -4.21 -3.49 21.81
C LEU A 50 -4.84 -3.90 20.48
N LEU A 51 -4.26 -3.42 19.36
CA LEU A 51 -4.75 -3.76 18.03
C LEU A 51 -4.53 -5.25 17.74
N ILE A 52 -3.34 -5.78 18.07
CA ILE A 52 -3.03 -7.20 17.89
C ILE A 52 -4.05 -8.07 18.63
N GLN A 53 -4.37 -7.74 19.90
CA GLN A 53 -5.39 -8.46 20.69
C GLN A 53 -6.78 -8.34 20.06
N GLN A 54 -7.17 -7.14 19.63
CA GLN A 54 -8.47 -6.89 19.01
C GLN A 54 -8.67 -7.70 17.72
N VAL A 55 -7.63 -7.80 16.88
CA VAL A 55 -7.68 -8.48 15.57
C VAL A 55 -7.59 -10.00 15.71
N THR A 56 -6.76 -10.48 16.63
CA THR A 56 -6.51 -11.92 16.81
C THR A 56 -7.47 -12.60 17.80
N GLY A 57 -8.28 -11.83 18.53
CA GLY A 57 -9.19 -12.33 19.58
C GLY A 57 -8.49 -12.98 20.77
N SER A 58 -7.17 -12.87 20.87
CA SER A 58 -6.35 -13.51 21.90
C SER A 58 -6.16 -12.54 23.06
N GLY A 59 -6.89 -12.74 24.16
CA GLY A 59 -6.91 -11.83 25.32
C GLY A 59 -5.59 -11.67 26.09
N THR A 60 -4.51 -12.34 25.67
CA THR A 60 -3.16 -12.15 26.21
C THR A 60 -2.12 -12.32 25.10
N THR A 61 -1.10 -11.45 25.07
CA THR A 61 0.09 -11.61 24.20
C THR A 61 0.78 -12.96 24.43
N ALA A 62 0.64 -13.54 25.63
CA ALA A 62 1.11 -14.89 25.98
C ALA A 62 0.48 -16.02 25.13
N SER A 63 -0.74 -15.86 24.62
CA SER A 63 -1.37 -16.81 23.68
C SER A 63 -0.77 -16.73 22.26
N LEU A 64 -0.17 -15.58 21.93
CA LEU A 64 0.54 -15.32 20.67
C LEU A 64 2.05 -15.57 20.77
N ALA A 65 2.61 -15.67 21.98
CA ALA A 65 4.02 -15.97 22.29
C ALA A 65 4.45 -17.41 21.92
N ASN A 66 3.69 -18.08 21.05
CA ASN A 66 4.17 -19.29 20.40
C ASN A 66 5.19 -18.85 19.33
N PRO A 67 6.47 -19.24 19.41
CA PRO A 67 7.52 -18.82 18.47
C PRO A 67 7.21 -19.15 17.00
N HIS A 68 6.23 -20.02 16.73
CA HIS A 68 5.72 -20.33 15.39
C HIS A 68 4.65 -19.35 14.85
N ARG A 69 4.18 -18.38 15.64
CA ARG A 69 3.22 -17.33 15.24
C ARG A 69 3.83 -15.93 15.17
N ALA A 70 5.16 -15.84 15.22
CA ALA A 70 5.93 -14.63 15.47
C ALA A 70 5.84 -13.51 14.41
N ASN A 71 5.08 -13.65 13.32
CA ASN A 71 4.99 -12.63 12.28
C ASN A 71 3.60 -12.65 11.62
N LEU A 72 2.69 -11.76 12.05
CA LEU A 72 1.40 -11.56 11.38
C LEU A 72 1.59 -10.64 10.17
N LEU A 73 0.75 -10.78 9.14
CA LEU A 73 0.67 -9.79 8.07
C LEU A 73 -0.62 -9.00 8.19
N PHE A 74 -0.50 -7.72 8.52
CA PHE A 74 -1.61 -6.78 8.52
C PHE A 74 -1.64 -6.06 7.18
N ARG A 75 -2.73 -6.22 6.45
CA ARG A 75 -3.03 -5.42 5.27
C ARG A 75 -3.78 -4.18 5.72
N VAL A 76 -3.08 -3.07 5.85
CA VAL A 76 -3.69 -1.78 6.20
C VAL A 76 -4.41 -1.25 4.97
N VAL A 77 -5.73 -1.13 5.05
CA VAL A 77 -6.60 -0.66 3.96
C VAL A 77 -6.98 0.80 4.23
N PHE A 78 -6.59 1.68 3.33
CA PHE A 78 -6.94 3.10 3.35
C PHE A 78 -8.35 3.33 2.80
N LYS A 79 -8.91 4.52 3.04
CA LYS A 79 -10.28 4.87 2.67
C LYS A 79 -10.56 4.79 1.18
N ASP A 80 -9.57 5.09 0.35
CA ASP A 80 -9.66 4.99 -1.11
C ASP A 80 -9.57 3.54 -1.62
N GLY A 81 -9.43 2.56 -0.72
CA GLY A 81 -9.29 1.14 -1.03
C GLY A 81 -7.86 0.72 -1.33
N SER A 82 -6.91 1.66 -1.45
CA SER A 82 -5.49 1.34 -1.54
C SER A 82 -4.99 0.69 -0.25
N TYR A 83 -3.91 -0.07 -0.31
CA TYR A 83 -3.44 -0.81 0.86
C TYR A 83 -1.93 -1.02 0.88
N VAL A 84 -1.43 -1.28 2.09
CA VAL A 84 -0.03 -1.64 2.34
C VAL A 84 0.03 -2.83 3.30
N GLY A 85 1.02 -3.70 3.13
CA GLY A 85 1.32 -4.79 4.04
C GLY A 85 2.24 -4.33 5.16
N VAL A 86 1.96 -4.73 6.39
CA VAL A 86 2.79 -4.50 7.57
C VAL A 86 3.02 -5.83 8.26
N ILE A 87 4.29 -6.23 8.36
CA ILE A 87 4.71 -7.40 9.12
C ILE A 87 4.74 -6.99 10.59
N VAL A 88 4.02 -7.72 11.42
CA VAL A 88 3.89 -7.43 12.85
C VAL A 88 4.59 -8.52 13.65
N ASP A 89 5.64 -8.16 14.39
CA ASP A 89 6.23 -9.02 15.40
C ASP A 89 5.43 -8.90 16.70
N VAL A 90 4.67 -9.94 17.01
CA VAL A 90 3.81 -10.00 18.19
C VAL A 90 4.60 -10.05 19.51
N ASN A 91 5.87 -10.46 19.47
CA ASN A 91 6.72 -10.54 20.67
C ASN A 91 7.35 -9.18 20.99
N GLN A 92 7.63 -8.39 19.96
CA GLN A 92 8.26 -7.07 20.11
C GLN A 92 7.25 -5.91 20.05
N ALA A 93 5.97 -6.21 19.76
CA ALA A 93 4.92 -5.21 19.56
C ALA A 93 5.36 -4.12 18.56
N ASN A 94 5.98 -4.56 17.46
CA ASN A 94 6.46 -3.68 16.41
C ASN A 94 5.80 -4.04 15.07
N GLY A 95 5.61 -3.03 14.23
CA GLY A 95 5.20 -3.18 12.85
C GLY A 95 6.32 -2.70 11.94
N LYS A 96 6.48 -3.36 10.78
CA LYS A 96 7.38 -2.92 9.72
C LYS A 96 6.73 -3.14 8.37
N SER A 97 6.81 -2.14 7.49
CA SER A 97 6.34 -2.23 6.11
C SER A 97 6.85 -3.51 5.45
N GLU A 98 5.95 -4.29 4.87
CA GLU A 98 6.31 -5.39 3.98
C GLU A 98 6.83 -4.79 2.67
N PRO A 99 8.10 -5.03 2.30
CA PRO A 99 8.66 -4.42 1.10
C PRO A 99 7.89 -4.81 -0.17
N GLY A 100 7.35 -3.80 -0.86
CA GLY A 100 6.71 -3.99 -2.17
C GLY A 100 5.26 -4.45 -2.06
N SER A 101 4.64 -4.25 -0.90
CA SER A 101 3.23 -4.55 -0.61
C SER A 101 2.28 -3.40 -0.93
N GLU A 102 2.80 -2.25 -1.34
CA GLU A 102 2.03 -1.03 -1.58
C GLU A 102 1.21 -1.18 -2.87
N ARG A 103 -0.11 -1.02 -2.75
CA ARG A 103 -1.06 -1.32 -3.82
C ARG A 103 -2.11 -0.24 -3.93
N ALA A 104 -2.43 0.16 -5.17
CA ALA A 104 -3.60 0.97 -5.48
C ALA A 104 -4.88 0.17 -5.18
N ALA A 105 -6.03 0.85 -5.20
CA ALA A 105 -7.33 0.24 -4.90
C ALA A 105 -7.62 -0.98 -5.79
N ALA A 106 -7.26 -0.91 -7.08
CA ALA A 106 -7.40 -2.02 -8.01
C ALA A 106 -6.29 -3.08 -7.92
N GLY A 107 -5.42 -3.01 -6.90
CA GLY A 107 -4.37 -4.00 -6.65
C GLY A 107 -3.12 -3.84 -7.49
N GLN A 108 -2.93 -2.70 -8.15
CA GLN A 108 -1.71 -2.40 -8.92
C GLN A 108 -0.58 -1.95 -7.99
N SER A 109 0.65 -2.38 -8.26
CA SER A 109 1.82 -1.97 -7.47
C SER A 109 2.05 -0.47 -7.53
N ILE A 110 2.28 0.15 -6.37
CA ILE A 110 2.68 1.56 -6.27
C ILE A 110 4.22 1.62 -6.20
N PRO A 111 4.89 2.31 -7.14
CA PRO A 111 6.35 2.44 -7.12
C PRO A 111 6.80 3.34 -5.97
N LYS A 112 7.97 3.05 -5.38
CA LYS A 112 8.48 3.80 -4.21
C LYS A 112 9.71 4.63 -4.48
N GLN A 113 10.36 4.37 -5.60
CA GLN A 113 11.63 4.98 -5.96
C GLN A 113 11.76 5.00 -7.48
N ALA A 114 12.64 5.86 -7.98
CA ALA A 114 12.83 6.09 -9.41
C ALA A 114 13.21 4.81 -10.18
N SER A 115 13.92 3.87 -9.55
CA SER A 115 14.29 2.58 -10.16
C SER A 115 13.11 1.63 -10.37
N GLU A 116 11.96 1.89 -9.73
CA GLU A 116 10.73 1.10 -9.88
C GLU A 116 9.79 1.69 -10.96
N LEU A 117 10.18 2.79 -11.60
CA LEU A 117 9.44 3.42 -12.70
C LEU A 117 9.68 2.70 -14.04
N SER A 118 9.32 1.42 -14.08
CA SER A 118 9.32 0.61 -15.28
C SER A 118 8.19 -0.41 -15.19
N GLY A 119 7.14 -0.22 -15.98
CA GLY A 119 5.93 -1.03 -15.88
C GLY A 119 4.72 -0.43 -16.60
N THR A 120 3.60 -1.11 -16.47
CA THR A 120 2.31 -0.69 -17.04
C THR A 120 1.26 -0.67 -15.94
N TRP A 121 0.52 0.42 -15.87
CA TRP A 121 -0.63 0.60 -15.00
C TRP A 121 -1.85 0.88 -15.87
N THR A 122 -2.98 0.27 -15.57
CA THR A 122 -4.24 0.45 -16.30
C THR A 122 -5.32 0.87 -15.34
N ASN A 123 -6.38 1.51 -15.81
CA ASN A 123 -7.46 1.89 -14.92
C ASN A 123 -8.29 0.68 -14.45
N ASN A 124 -7.98 -0.56 -14.86
CA ASN A 124 -8.73 -1.77 -14.49
C ASN A 124 -10.27 -1.62 -14.55
N GLY A 125 -10.79 -0.80 -15.47
CA GLY A 125 -12.23 -0.54 -15.60
C GLY A 125 -12.83 0.51 -14.65
N GLY A 126 -12.03 1.27 -13.88
CA GLY A 126 -12.54 2.36 -13.03
C GLY A 126 -11.59 2.97 -12.00
N ASP A 127 -10.38 2.44 -11.83
CA ASP A 127 -9.34 2.96 -10.95
C ASP A 127 -8.90 4.37 -11.38
N ASN A 128 -8.70 5.24 -10.39
CA ASN A 128 -8.20 6.59 -10.64
C ASN A 128 -6.67 6.55 -10.71
N LEU A 129 -6.13 6.68 -11.92
CA LEU A 129 -4.68 6.68 -12.16
C LEU A 129 -4.01 8.06 -11.98
N ALA A 130 -4.76 9.13 -11.70
CA ALA A 130 -4.16 10.46 -11.50
C ALA A 130 -3.16 10.52 -10.33
N PRO A 131 -3.41 9.90 -9.16
CA PRO A 131 -2.42 9.82 -8.08
C PRO A 131 -1.16 9.07 -8.49
N MET A 132 -1.27 8.04 -9.33
CA MET A 132 -0.13 7.29 -9.86
C MET A 132 0.76 8.17 -10.73
N VAL A 133 0.18 8.97 -11.64
CA VAL A 133 0.94 9.94 -12.45
C VAL A 133 1.66 10.97 -11.57
N ALA A 134 0.96 11.53 -10.58
CA ALA A 134 1.55 12.52 -9.67
C ALA A 134 2.73 11.94 -8.88
N LEU A 135 2.60 10.69 -8.42
CA LEU A 135 3.69 9.99 -7.75
C LEU A 135 4.88 9.76 -8.68
N MET A 136 4.66 9.33 -9.93
CA MET A 136 5.73 9.10 -10.90
C MET A 136 6.54 10.38 -11.16
N GLN A 137 5.87 11.52 -11.34
CA GLN A 137 6.54 12.82 -11.49
C GLN A 137 7.36 13.17 -10.25
N ARG A 138 6.82 12.92 -9.05
CA ARG A 138 7.53 13.15 -7.78
C ARG A 138 8.76 12.26 -7.61
N LEU A 139 8.72 11.04 -8.14
CA LEU A 139 9.84 10.10 -8.16
C LEU A 139 10.88 10.42 -9.25
N GLY A 140 10.72 11.52 -10.01
CA GLY A 140 11.64 11.95 -11.06
C GLY A 140 11.31 11.40 -12.45
N GLY A 141 10.17 10.72 -12.61
CA GLY A 141 9.69 10.26 -13.91
C GLY A 141 9.27 11.42 -14.82
N THR A 142 9.64 11.35 -16.09
CA THR A 142 9.12 12.26 -17.11
C THR A 142 7.80 11.71 -17.63
N VAL A 143 6.72 12.48 -17.55
CA VAL A 143 5.39 12.05 -17.99
C VAL A 143 4.93 12.85 -19.20
N SER A 144 4.48 12.16 -20.25
CA SER A 144 3.92 12.74 -21.47
C SER A 144 2.63 12.03 -21.89
N ASP A 145 1.67 12.73 -22.49
CA ASP A 145 0.46 12.10 -23.02
C ASP A 145 0.75 11.31 -24.32
N ALA A 146 0.17 10.12 -24.43
CA ALA A 146 0.25 9.24 -25.60
C ALA A 146 -0.79 9.68 -26.64
N GLY A 147 -0.50 10.76 -27.37
CA GLY A 147 -1.30 11.22 -28.51
C GLY A 147 -1.65 12.71 -28.48
N SER A 148 -2.42 13.14 -29.48
CA SER A 148 -2.88 14.53 -29.66
C SER A 148 -4.19 14.85 -28.94
N ALA A 149 -4.84 13.85 -28.33
CA ALA A 149 -5.87 14.08 -27.34
C ALA A 149 -5.19 14.72 -26.13
N GLY A 150 -5.34 16.04 -25.96
CA GLY A 150 -4.70 16.79 -24.88
C GLY A 150 -5.07 16.28 -23.48
N ALA A 151 -4.69 17.03 -22.44
CA ALA A 151 -4.85 16.63 -21.03
C ALA A 151 -6.30 16.41 -20.51
N GLY A 152 -7.31 16.35 -21.38
CA GLY A 152 -8.69 16.01 -21.06
C GLY A 152 -8.97 14.51 -21.08
N GLY A 153 -9.95 14.07 -20.29
CA GLY A 153 -10.37 12.67 -20.24
C GLY A 153 -9.71 11.82 -19.13
N THR A 154 -10.31 10.66 -18.86
CA THR A 154 -9.87 9.72 -17.84
C THR A 154 -8.61 9.00 -18.30
N ILE A 155 -7.60 8.90 -17.43
CA ILE A 155 -6.39 8.12 -17.70
C ILE A 155 -6.78 6.64 -17.75
N THR A 156 -6.53 5.99 -18.87
CA THR A 156 -6.86 4.57 -19.08
C THR A 156 -5.65 3.67 -18.91
N ALA A 157 -4.45 4.18 -19.23
CA ALA A 157 -3.20 3.48 -19.00
C ALA A 157 -2.01 4.43 -18.81
N ILE A 158 -0.99 3.94 -18.11
CA ILE A 158 0.32 4.56 -17.99
C ILE A 158 1.36 3.49 -18.32
N VAL A 159 2.30 3.78 -19.22
CA VAL A 159 3.40 2.88 -19.56
C VAL A 159 4.71 3.61 -19.30
N CYS A 160 5.54 3.10 -18.40
CA CYS A 160 6.86 3.65 -18.10
C CYS A 160 7.97 2.71 -18.57
N VAL A 161 8.97 3.28 -19.23
CA VAL A 161 10.24 2.62 -19.59
C VAL A 161 11.38 3.51 -19.14
N ALA A 162 12.20 3.01 -18.22
CA ALA A 162 13.36 3.74 -17.69
C ALA A 162 13.02 5.19 -17.26
N GLN A 163 11.99 5.36 -16.42
CA GLN A 163 11.50 6.67 -15.92
C GLN A 163 10.82 7.57 -16.96
N HIS A 164 10.73 7.17 -18.22
CA HIS A 164 9.92 7.84 -19.23
C HIS A 164 8.54 7.19 -19.31
N CYS A 165 7.52 7.93 -18.87
CA CYS A 165 6.14 7.47 -18.75
C CYS A 165 5.25 8.12 -19.80
N THR A 166 4.47 7.30 -20.51
CA THR A 166 3.44 7.75 -21.43
C THR A 166 2.05 7.47 -20.87
N VAL A 167 1.15 8.45 -20.97
CA VAL A 167 -0.21 8.39 -20.40
C VAL A 167 -1.23 8.31 -21.52
N ALA A 168 -2.00 7.24 -21.58
CA ALA A 168 -3.14 7.12 -22.48
C ALA A 168 -4.42 7.58 -21.78
N ARG A 169 -5.28 8.29 -22.52
CA ARG A 169 -6.56 8.82 -22.02
C ARG A 169 -7.71 8.38 -22.90
N SER A 170 -8.91 8.29 -22.32
CA SER A 170 -10.15 8.14 -23.08
C SER A 170 -10.42 9.42 -23.88
N ALA A 171 -10.98 9.29 -25.09
CA ALA A 171 -11.54 10.44 -25.79
C ALA A 171 -12.64 11.08 -24.94
N SER A 172 -12.61 12.41 -24.84
CA SER A 172 -13.63 13.21 -24.14
C SER A 172 -14.97 13.20 -24.87
#